data_AF-A0A7X9IEX7-F1
#
_entry.id   AF-A0A7X9IEX7-F1
#
_cell.length_a   1.000
_cell.length_b   1.000
_cell.length_c   1.000
_cell.angle_alpha   90.00
_cell.angle_beta   90.00
_cell.angle_gamma   90.00
#
_symmetry.space_group_name_H-M   'P 1'
#
loop_
_entity.id
_entity.type
_entity.pdbx_description
1 polymer ?
#
loop_
_entity_poly.entity_id
_entity_poly.type
_entity_poly.pdbx_seq_one_letter_code
_entity_poly.pdbx_strand_id
1 'polypeptide(L)'
;MHTVYASGQYNFLYAALVYNVNTYAAARLDEYNIAWVPSCYFDGGYAYNAGMSTAAVAAGLDSCGLREVPALELSVTLTWVETAFLQIDVSITNNDLTNTAPSTPSAPVGPALGAATKPYLFSAAATDPDNDPLYYQFDWGDGTESDWVGPYPSGSAGSADHAWTTGGSFVIRTKAKDPYGAETDWSASAAIDLKPAGDANDDGIVNIGDAVYIITYVFRGGPAPAVLDSADGNCDGKVNVGDAVFLVTYIFRSGPPPGCL
;
A
#
# COMPACT_ATOMS: atom_id res chain seq x y z
N MET A 1 28.45 19.91 -37.21
CA MET A 1 28.51 18.77 -36.26
C MET A 1 29.93 18.54 -35.74
N HIS A 2 30.88 18.06 -36.55
CA HIS A 2 32.21 17.67 -36.03
C HIS A 2 32.94 18.77 -35.25
N THR A 3 32.96 20.02 -35.74
CA THR A 3 33.57 21.16 -35.03
C THR A 3 32.93 21.42 -33.66
N VAL A 4 31.61 21.27 -33.55
CA VAL A 4 30.87 21.45 -32.28
C VAL A 4 31.14 20.27 -31.34
N TYR A 5 31.18 19.04 -31.84
CA TYR A 5 31.57 17.85 -31.07
C TYR A 5 33.00 17.97 -30.52
N ALA A 6 33.96 18.32 -31.39
CA ALA A 6 35.37 18.44 -31.04
C ALA A 6 35.66 19.61 -30.06
N SER A 7 34.75 20.58 -29.95
CA SER A 7 34.87 21.66 -28.97
C SER A 7 34.72 21.18 -27.52
N GLY A 8 34.08 20.02 -27.30
CA GLY A 8 33.77 19.49 -25.96
C GLY A 8 32.72 20.29 -25.18
N GLN A 9 32.11 21.33 -25.77
CA GLN A 9 31.10 22.15 -25.10
C GLN A 9 29.78 21.42 -24.84
N TYR A 10 29.49 20.37 -25.61
CA TYR A 10 28.28 19.58 -25.51
C TYR A 10 28.64 18.10 -25.37
N ASN A 11 27.90 17.38 -24.51
CA ASN A 11 28.04 15.93 -24.36
C ASN A 11 27.00 15.22 -25.24
N PHE A 12 27.38 14.83 -26.45
CA PHE A 12 26.49 14.13 -27.38
C PHE A 12 27.28 13.17 -28.28
N LEU A 13 26.59 12.17 -28.82
CA LEU A 13 27.09 11.31 -29.89
C LEU A 13 26.49 11.76 -31.22
N TYR A 14 27.25 11.61 -32.31
CA TYR A 14 26.72 11.84 -33.65
C TYR A 14 27.25 10.81 -34.64
N ALA A 15 26.43 10.52 -35.64
CA ALA A 15 26.82 9.83 -36.86
C ALA A 15 26.69 10.78 -38.05
N ALA A 16 27.55 10.63 -39.05
CA ALA A 16 27.50 11.45 -40.26
C ALA A 16 27.53 10.56 -41.50
N LEU A 17 26.57 10.78 -42.41
CA LEU A 17 26.59 10.22 -43.75
C LEU A 17 27.40 11.15 -44.65
N VAL A 18 28.59 10.71 -45.07
CA VAL A 18 29.39 11.42 -46.06
C VAL A 18 28.98 10.93 -47.45
N TYR A 19 28.02 11.60 -48.08
CA TYR A 19 27.36 11.09 -49.29
C TYR A 19 28.28 10.97 -50.52
N ASN A 20 29.34 11.78 -50.59
CA ASN A 20 30.22 11.87 -51.77
C ASN A 20 31.42 10.91 -51.74
N VAL A 21 31.39 9.87 -50.90
CA VAL A 21 32.49 8.88 -50.82
C VAL A 21 32.41 7.77 -51.85
N ASN A 22 31.19 7.38 -52.27
CA ASN A 22 30.94 6.41 -53.34
C ASN A 22 29.47 6.44 -53.79
N THR A 23 29.15 5.72 -54.85
CA THR A 23 27.80 5.66 -55.42
C THR A 23 26.75 5.08 -54.47
N TYR A 24 27.13 4.13 -53.60
CA TYR A 24 26.21 3.57 -52.60
C TYR A 24 25.84 4.61 -51.54
N ALA A 25 26.82 5.39 -51.03
CA ALA A 25 26.58 6.46 -50.07
C ALA A 25 25.76 7.61 -50.68
N ALA A 26 25.94 7.90 -51.97
CA ALA A 26 25.12 8.87 -52.69
C ALA A 26 23.66 8.41 -52.81
N ALA A 27 23.42 7.14 -53.12
CA ALA A 27 22.07 6.57 -53.20
C ALA A 27 21.30 6.63 -51.87
N ARG A 28 22.01 6.62 -50.72
CA ARG A 28 21.38 6.79 -49.40
C ARG A 28 20.68 8.13 -49.21
N LEU A 29 21.01 9.17 -49.97
CA LEU A 29 20.28 10.45 -49.91
C LEU A 29 18.81 10.27 -50.31
N ASP A 30 18.56 9.52 -51.39
CA ASP A 30 17.20 9.25 -51.87
C ASP A 30 16.47 8.28 -50.92
N GLU A 31 17.15 7.23 -50.45
CA GLU A 31 16.58 6.25 -49.49
C GLU A 31 16.10 6.92 -48.20
N TYR A 32 16.85 7.90 -47.69
CA TYR A 32 16.51 8.64 -46.48
C TYR A 32 15.72 9.94 -46.75
N ASN A 33 15.33 10.19 -48.01
CA ASN A 33 14.57 11.37 -48.41
C ASN A 33 15.23 12.70 -47.97
N ILE A 34 16.55 12.80 -48.12
CA ILE A 34 17.34 13.97 -47.71
C ILE A 34 17.32 15.01 -48.83
N ALA A 35 16.52 16.06 -48.66
CA ALA A 35 16.33 17.10 -49.67
C ALA A 35 17.47 18.14 -49.76
N TRP A 36 18.26 18.31 -48.69
CA TRP A 36 19.32 19.33 -48.60
C TRP A 36 20.58 18.78 -47.95
N VAL A 37 21.76 19.15 -48.46
CA VAL A 37 23.05 18.77 -47.87
C VAL A 37 23.89 20.04 -47.63
N PRO A 38 24.44 20.23 -46.42
CA PRO A 38 24.28 19.36 -45.25
C PRO A 38 22.94 19.55 -44.52
N SER A 39 22.44 18.46 -43.91
CA SER A 39 21.30 18.47 -42.98
C SER A 39 21.65 17.74 -41.69
N CYS A 40 21.05 18.13 -40.57
CA CYS A 40 21.26 17.52 -39.26
C CYS A 40 19.91 17.22 -38.60
N TYR A 41 19.79 16.00 -38.09
CA TYR A 41 18.68 15.57 -37.24
C TYR A 41 19.22 15.40 -35.82
N PHE A 42 18.53 15.98 -34.85
CA PHE A 42 18.89 15.92 -33.45
C PHE A 42 17.89 15.02 -32.73
N ASP A 43 18.38 14.21 -31.80
CA ASP A 43 17.57 13.45 -30.85
C ASP A 43 16.40 12.66 -31.51
N GLY A 44 16.76 11.74 -32.41
CA GLY A 44 15.78 10.92 -33.13
C GLY A 44 14.91 11.67 -34.15
N GLY A 45 15.27 12.90 -34.52
CA GLY A 45 14.50 13.74 -35.45
C GLY A 45 13.62 14.78 -34.77
N TYR A 46 13.72 14.95 -33.44
CA TYR A 46 13.04 15.99 -32.69
C TYR A 46 13.29 17.39 -33.25
N ALA A 47 14.55 17.70 -33.56
CA ALA A 47 14.92 18.93 -34.26
C ALA A 47 15.61 18.60 -35.59
N TYR A 48 15.40 19.48 -36.56
CA TYR A 48 15.97 19.36 -37.90
C TYR A 48 16.49 20.71 -38.37
N ASN A 49 17.69 20.73 -38.94
CA ASN A 49 18.27 21.92 -39.56
C ASN A 49 18.85 21.56 -40.94
N ALA A 50 18.35 22.25 -41.97
CA ALA A 50 18.90 22.21 -43.32
C ALA A 50 19.85 23.40 -43.53
N GLY A 51 21.07 23.15 -44.00
CA GLY A 51 22.11 24.17 -44.16
C GLY A 51 22.86 24.43 -42.85
N MET A 52 24.18 24.30 -42.88
CA MET A 52 24.99 24.30 -41.66
C MET A 52 25.68 25.65 -41.41
N SER A 53 25.31 26.30 -40.32
CA SER A 53 26.22 27.12 -39.52
C SER A 53 26.50 26.41 -38.19
N THR A 54 27.64 26.69 -37.55
CA THR A 54 27.92 26.19 -36.20
C THR A 54 26.86 26.67 -35.18
N ALA A 55 26.33 27.88 -35.38
CA ALA A 55 25.25 28.44 -34.58
C ALA A 55 23.94 27.64 -34.70
N ALA A 56 23.56 27.21 -35.91
CA ALA A 56 22.36 26.39 -36.10
C ALA A 56 22.48 25.01 -35.43
N VAL A 57 23.69 24.44 -35.41
CA VAL A 57 23.96 23.17 -34.71
C VAL A 57 23.87 23.35 -33.19
N ALA A 58 24.46 24.42 -32.65
CA ALA A 58 24.37 24.74 -31.23
C ALA A 58 22.92 24.96 -30.79
N ALA A 59 22.14 25.75 -31.53
CA ALA A 59 20.73 25.98 -31.23
C ALA A 59 19.88 24.68 -31.25
N GLY A 60 20.17 23.76 -32.18
CA GLY A 60 19.54 22.44 -32.20
C GLY A 60 19.88 21.62 -30.95
N LEU A 61 21.15 21.57 -30.56
CA LEU A 61 21.59 20.89 -29.34
C LEU A 61 21.02 21.52 -28.07
N ASP A 62 20.98 22.85 -27.98
CA ASP A 62 20.36 23.57 -26.86
C ASP A 62 18.87 23.24 -26.74
N SER A 63 18.14 23.23 -27.87
CA SER A 63 16.72 22.89 -27.89
C SER A 63 16.44 21.45 -27.44
N CYS A 64 17.34 20.51 -27.79
CA CYS A 64 17.26 19.13 -27.32
C CYS A 64 17.68 19.01 -25.85
N GLY A 65 18.69 19.76 -25.41
CA GLY A 65 19.21 19.73 -24.04
C GLY A 65 18.29 20.39 -23.01
N LEU A 66 17.37 21.25 -23.45
CA LEU A 66 16.31 21.82 -22.61
C LEU A 66 15.13 20.87 -22.39
N ARG A 67 15.09 19.73 -23.10
CA ARG A 67 14.04 18.74 -22.87
C ARG A 67 14.26 18.08 -21.53
N GLU A 68 13.17 17.95 -20.79
CA GLU A 68 13.12 17.04 -19.67
C GLU A 68 13.29 15.62 -20.20
N VAL A 69 14.32 14.93 -19.73
CA VAL A 69 14.59 13.53 -20.05
C VAL A 69 14.25 12.73 -18.81
N PRO A 70 13.15 11.96 -18.84
CA PRO A 70 12.82 11.07 -17.75
C PRO A 70 14.00 10.14 -17.44
N ALA A 71 14.32 9.91 -16.16
CA ALA A 71 15.39 9.05 -15.71
C ALA A 71 15.03 7.56 -15.88
N LEU A 72 14.70 7.16 -17.11
CA LEU A 72 14.39 5.79 -17.46
C LEU A 72 15.69 4.99 -17.61
N GLU A 73 15.75 3.85 -16.94
CA GLU A 73 16.77 2.83 -17.17
C GLU A 73 16.16 1.66 -17.92
N LEU A 74 16.65 1.40 -19.13
CA LEU A 74 16.32 0.21 -19.91
C LEU A 74 17.49 -0.78 -19.77
N SER A 75 17.21 -1.96 -19.22
CA SER A 75 18.15 -3.08 -19.21
C SER A 75 17.60 -4.22 -20.06
N VAL A 76 18.41 -4.65 -21.03
CA VAL A 76 18.13 -5.80 -21.90
C VAL A 76 19.27 -6.80 -21.71
N THR A 77 18.97 -7.96 -21.14
CA THR A 77 19.93 -9.05 -20.98
C THR A 77 19.59 -10.21 -21.90
N LEU A 78 20.61 -10.71 -22.57
CA LEU A 78 20.52 -11.86 -23.47
C LEU A 78 21.34 -13.00 -22.89
N THR A 79 20.70 -14.11 -22.60
CA THR A 79 21.31 -15.29 -21.97
C THR A 79 21.03 -16.51 -22.81
N TRP A 80 22.10 -17.19 -23.24
CA TRP A 80 21.94 -18.52 -23.84
C TRP A 80 21.44 -19.48 -22.78
N VAL A 81 20.29 -20.09 -23.05
CA VAL A 81 19.71 -21.15 -22.23
C VAL A 81 19.95 -22.44 -22.99
N GLU A 82 20.79 -23.29 -22.40
CA GLU A 82 21.26 -24.54 -23.02
C GLU A 82 21.98 -24.29 -24.36
N THR A 83 21.72 -25.09 -25.40
CA THR A 83 22.40 -25.00 -26.71
C THR A 83 21.54 -24.45 -27.84
N ALA A 84 20.27 -24.13 -27.59
CA ALA A 84 19.32 -23.83 -28.66
C ALA A 84 18.40 -22.61 -28.41
N PHE A 85 18.32 -22.11 -27.18
CA PHE A 85 17.42 -21.02 -26.83
C PHE A 85 18.18 -19.80 -26.33
N LEU A 86 17.66 -18.63 -26.66
CA LEU A 86 18.15 -17.35 -26.16
C LEU A 86 17.03 -16.74 -25.32
N GLN A 87 17.27 -16.61 -24.02
CA GLN A 87 16.40 -15.86 -23.14
C GLN A 87 16.71 -14.37 -23.28
N ILE A 88 15.65 -13.58 -23.35
CA ILE A 88 15.71 -12.13 -23.41
C ILE A 88 14.92 -11.61 -22.23
N ASP A 89 15.60 -10.99 -21.28
CA ASP A 89 14.95 -10.26 -20.21
C ASP A 89 15.04 -8.78 -20.52
N VAL A 90 13.88 -8.12 -20.53
CA VAL A 90 13.76 -6.68 -20.74
C VAL A 90 13.16 -6.07 -19.48
N SER A 91 13.84 -5.10 -18.90
CA SER A 91 13.34 -4.32 -17.77
C SER A 91 13.45 -2.83 -18.09
N ILE A 92 12.39 -2.09 -17.75
CA ILE A 92 12.34 -0.63 -17.83
C ILE A 92 12.03 -0.14 -16.43
N THR A 93 12.93 0.65 -15.86
CA THR A 93 12.78 1.28 -14.56
C THR A 93 12.59 2.78 -14.76
N ASN A 94 11.56 3.36 -14.16
CA ASN A 94 11.46 4.82 -14.06
C ASN A 94 12.12 5.29 -12.77
N ASN A 95 13.29 5.95 -12.87
CA ASN A 95 14.00 6.50 -11.73
C ASN A 95 13.57 7.93 -11.37
N ASP A 96 12.53 8.48 -12.02
CA ASP A 96 11.99 9.81 -11.69
C ASP A 96 11.04 9.81 -10.48
N LEU A 97 10.81 8.66 -9.85
CA LEU A 97 9.95 8.60 -8.67
C LEU A 97 10.71 9.13 -7.46
N THR A 98 10.61 10.44 -7.21
CA THR A 98 10.72 10.92 -5.83
C THR A 98 9.50 10.38 -5.08
N ASN A 99 9.61 9.17 -4.54
CA ASN A 99 8.58 8.62 -3.67
C ASN A 99 8.65 9.33 -2.33
N THR A 100 7.62 10.08 -2.00
CA THR A 100 7.46 10.73 -0.71
C THR A 100 6.61 9.83 0.17
N ALA A 101 7.18 9.38 1.29
CA ALA A 101 6.45 8.51 2.20
C ALA A 101 5.11 9.14 2.62
N PRO A 102 4.06 8.32 2.82
CA PRO A 102 2.76 8.82 3.23
C PRO A 102 2.81 9.49 4.60
N SER A 103 1.78 10.28 4.90
CA SER A 103 1.55 10.76 6.27
C SER A 103 1.19 9.61 7.21
N THR A 104 1.65 9.68 8.46
CA THR A 104 1.21 8.74 9.51
C THR A 104 -0.32 8.74 9.61
N PRO A 105 -0.98 7.57 9.68
CA PRO A 105 -2.42 7.49 9.79
C PRO A 105 -2.98 8.22 11.01
N SER A 106 -4.27 8.57 10.94
CA SER A 106 -5.05 8.95 12.12
C SER A 106 -5.04 7.84 13.19
N ALA A 107 -5.37 8.20 14.44
CA ALA A 107 -5.66 7.18 15.43
C ALA A 107 -6.78 6.25 14.93
N PRO A 108 -6.72 4.93 15.21
CA PRO A 108 -7.77 4.01 14.80
C PRO A 108 -9.12 4.43 15.39
N VAL A 109 -10.18 4.29 14.61
CA VAL A 109 -11.56 4.56 15.01
C VAL A 109 -12.32 3.25 15.03
N GLY A 110 -12.85 2.91 16.21
CA GLY A 110 -13.65 1.72 16.47
C GLY A 110 -14.27 1.79 17.88
N PRO A 111 -14.98 0.73 18.31
CA PRO A 111 -15.58 0.67 19.64
C PRO A 111 -14.53 0.73 20.76
N ALA A 112 -14.84 1.46 21.84
CA ALA A 112 -13.97 1.55 23.02
C ALA A 112 -14.29 0.50 24.10
N LEU A 113 -15.44 -0.19 23.98
CA LEU A 113 -15.92 -1.18 24.92
C LEU A 113 -16.60 -2.32 24.16
N GLY A 114 -16.36 -3.56 24.57
CA GLY A 114 -16.93 -4.76 23.95
C GLY A 114 -16.86 -6.00 24.83
N ALA A 115 -17.20 -7.15 24.26
CA ALA A 115 -17.06 -8.47 24.84
C ALA A 115 -15.97 -9.24 24.09
N ALA A 116 -15.17 -10.01 24.82
CA ALA A 116 -14.21 -10.92 24.21
C ALA A 116 -14.94 -11.91 23.27
N THR A 117 -14.21 -12.46 22.31
CA THR A 117 -14.67 -13.42 21.29
C THR A 117 -15.61 -12.86 20.21
N LYS A 118 -15.86 -11.55 20.21
CA LYS A 118 -16.56 -10.86 19.11
C LYS A 118 -15.55 -10.12 18.22
N PRO A 119 -15.75 -10.11 16.89
CA PRO A 119 -14.94 -9.27 16.01
C PRO A 119 -15.35 -7.79 16.11
N TYR A 120 -14.37 -6.90 16.14
CA TYR A 120 -14.56 -5.45 16.13
C TYR A 120 -13.79 -4.83 14.97
N LEU A 121 -14.48 -3.98 14.20
CA LEU A 121 -13.90 -3.25 13.07
C LEU A 121 -13.22 -1.97 13.55
N PHE A 122 -11.98 -1.76 13.13
CA PHE A 122 -11.26 -0.51 13.27
C PHE A 122 -10.90 0.06 11.91
N SER A 123 -10.85 1.39 11.83
CA SER A 123 -10.52 2.12 10.60
C SER A 123 -9.55 3.27 10.88
N ALA A 124 -8.70 3.60 9.91
CA ALA A 124 -7.81 4.75 9.97
C ALA A 124 -7.56 5.30 8.57
N ALA A 125 -7.17 6.57 8.47
CA ALA A 125 -6.89 7.22 7.19
C ALA A 125 -5.56 7.95 7.21
N ALA A 126 -4.88 7.95 6.07
CA ALA A 126 -3.67 8.69 5.77
C ALA A 126 -3.77 9.30 4.37
N THR A 127 -2.94 10.30 4.10
CA THR A 127 -2.74 10.85 2.74
C THR A 127 -1.31 10.64 2.30
N ASP A 128 -1.15 10.43 1.00
CA ASP A 128 0.12 10.37 0.31
C ASP A 128 0.39 11.67 -0.50
N PRO A 129 1.57 12.30 -0.38
CA PRO A 129 1.91 13.53 -1.12
C PRO A 129 1.95 13.36 -2.64
N ASP A 130 2.33 12.18 -3.13
CA ASP A 130 2.37 11.82 -4.55
C ASP A 130 1.00 11.27 -5.02
N ASN A 131 0.02 11.27 -4.10
CA ASN A 131 -1.33 10.77 -4.30
C ASN A 131 -1.37 9.28 -4.66
N ASP A 132 -0.38 8.54 -4.20
CA ASP A 132 -0.33 7.08 -4.34
C ASP A 132 -1.40 6.39 -3.47
N PRO A 133 -1.91 5.23 -3.92
CA PRO A 133 -2.84 4.46 -3.12
C PRO A 133 -2.12 3.78 -1.93
N LEU A 134 -2.81 3.67 -0.81
CA LEU A 134 -2.24 3.26 0.46
C LEU A 134 -2.73 1.89 0.92
N TYR A 135 -1.83 1.17 1.59
CA TYR A 135 -2.12 -0.03 2.36
C TYR A 135 -2.01 0.30 3.84
N TYR A 136 -2.81 -0.36 4.67
CA TYR A 136 -2.81 -0.17 6.12
C TYR A 136 -2.53 -1.49 6.84
N GLN A 137 -1.86 -1.43 7.98
CA GLN A 137 -1.65 -2.57 8.89
C GLN A 137 -2.01 -2.14 10.31
N PHE A 138 -2.72 -2.99 11.02
CA PHE A 138 -3.19 -2.76 12.39
C PHE A 138 -2.42 -3.65 13.36
N ASP A 139 -1.89 -3.06 14.43
CA ASP A 139 -1.41 -3.76 15.63
C ASP A 139 -2.57 -3.80 16.63
N TRP A 140 -2.98 -5.01 17.03
CA TRP A 140 -4.16 -5.22 17.87
C TRP A 140 -3.86 -5.15 19.36
N GLY A 141 -2.60 -4.94 19.75
CA GLY A 141 -2.20 -4.80 21.16
C GLY A 141 -2.20 -6.11 21.96
N ASP A 142 -2.43 -7.26 21.31
CA ASP A 142 -2.34 -8.61 21.88
C ASP A 142 -1.12 -9.41 21.38
N GLY A 143 -0.21 -8.73 20.68
CA GLY A 143 0.96 -9.32 20.04
C GLY A 143 0.69 -9.84 18.63
N THR A 144 -0.52 -9.65 18.09
CA THR A 144 -0.87 -9.94 16.70
C THR A 144 -1.06 -8.66 15.89
N GLU A 145 -0.78 -8.78 14.59
CA GLU A 145 -0.99 -7.72 13.60
C GLU A 145 -1.89 -8.25 12.48
N SER A 146 -2.63 -7.36 11.82
CA SER A 146 -3.32 -7.70 10.58
C SER A 146 -2.33 -7.93 9.44
N ASP A 147 -2.80 -8.58 8.38
CA ASP A 147 -2.18 -8.42 7.07
C ASP A 147 -2.30 -6.96 6.60
N TRP A 148 -1.52 -6.58 5.59
CA TRP A 148 -1.69 -5.29 4.91
C TRP A 148 -3.01 -5.28 4.12
N VAL A 149 -3.95 -4.43 4.52
CA VAL A 149 -5.23 -4.23 3.83
C VAL A 149 -5.12 -3.09 2.82
N GLY A 150 -5.68 -3.28 1.63
CA GLY A 150 -5.64 -2.29 0.55
C GLY A 150 -5.39 -2.92 -0.83
N PRO A 151 -5.07 -2.11 -1.86
CA PRO A 151 -4.85 -0.66 -1.78
C PRO A 151 -6.15 0.14 -1.66
N TYR A 152 -6.08 1.29 -0.99
CA TYR A 152 -7.13 2.31 -0.90
C TYR A 152 -6.65 3.63 -1.52
N PRO A 153 -7.52 4.45 -2.12
CA PRO A 153 -7.10 5.78 -2.61
C PRO A 153 -6.54 6.65 -1.46
N SER A 154 -5.51 7.47 -1.75
CA SER A 154 -4.99 8.46 -0.80
C SER A 154 -6.13 9.27 -0.16
N GLY A 155 -6.10 9.42 1.17
CA GLY A 155 -7.14 10.09 1.97
C GLY A 155 -8.37 9.24 2.30
N SER A 156 -8.49 8.03 1.75
CA SER A 156 -9.57 7.09 2.11
C SER A 156 -9.20 6.25 3.34
N ALA A 157 -10.20 5.91 4.16
CA ALA A 157 -9.99 5.06 5.33
C ALA A 157 -9.83 3.58 4.94
N GLY A 158 -8.74 2.96 5.38
CA GLY A 158 -8.57 1.51 5.40
C GLY A 158 -9.17 0.92 6.68
N SER A 159 -9.68 -0.31 6.62
CA SER A 159 -10.29 -0.97 7.77
C SER A 159 -9.91 -2.44 7.85
N ALA A 160 -9.79 -2.94 9.07
CA ALA A 160 -9.62 -4.35 9.39
C ALA A 160 -10.39 -4.68 10.67
N ASP A 161 -10.85 -5.92 10.81
CA ASP A 161 -11.49 -6.42 12.02
C ASP A 161 -10.60 -7.43 12.74
N HIS A 162 -10.78 -7.52 14.05
CA HIS A 162 -10.10 -8.48 14.91
C HIS A 162 -10.97 -8.91 16.08
N ALA A 163 -10.74 -10.13 16.56
CA ALA A 163 -11.42 -10.68 17.73
C ALA A 163 -10.39 -11.18 18.75
N TRP A 164 -10.51 -10.70 19.99
CA TRP A 164 -9.65 -11.13 21.09
C TRP A 164 -10.29 -12.30 21.83
N THR A 165 -9.50 -13.31 22.19
CA THR A 165 -10.01 -14.51 22.87
C THR A 165 -10.25 -14.31 24.37
N THR A 166 -9.71 -13.24 24.96
CA THR A 166 -9.80 -12.94 26.39
C THR A 166 -10.23 -11.49 26.63
N GLY A 167 -10.87 -11.25 27.76
CA GLY A 167 -11.15 -9.89 28.23
C GLY A 167 -9.87 -9.17 28.65
N GLY A 168 -9.87 -7.85 28.58
CA GLY A 168 -8.71 -7.02 28.85
C GLY A 168 -8.78 -5.66 28.16
N SER A 169 -7.78 -4.82 28.40
CA SER A 169 -7.61 -3.54 27.71
C SER A 169 -6.54 -3.71 26.63
N PHE A 170 -6.89 -3.41 25.39
CA PHE A 170 -6.01 -3.57 24.24
C PHE A 170 -5.78 -2.21 23.56
N VAL A 171 -4.53 -1.96 23.16
CA VAL A 171 -4.09 -0.70 22.56
C VAL A 171 -3.88 -0.93 21.07
N ILE A 172 -4.75 -0.35 20.25
CA ILE A 172 -4.71 -0.51 18.79
C ILE A 172 -3.96 0.65 18.16
N ARG A 173 -3.09 0.34 17.20
CA ARG A 173 -2.37 1.32 16.38
C ARG A 173 -2.42 0.93 14.91
N THR A 174 -2.23 1.89 14.02
CA THR A 174 -2.20 1.64 12.57
C THR A 174 -0.97 2.30 11.96
N LYS A 175 -0.36 1.65 10.99
CA LYS A 175 0.60 2.28 10.08
C LYS A 175 0.14 2.09 8.64
N ALA A 176 0.61 2.96 7.76
CA ALA A 176 0.38 2.89 6.32
C ALA A 176 1.68 2.71 5.54
N LYS A 177 1.55 2.19 4.31
CA LYS A 177 2.61 2.20 3.31
C LYS A 177 2.06 2.48 1.91
N ASP A 178 2.92 3.04 1.07
CA ASP A 178 2.67 3.20 -0.36
C ASP A 178 3.00 1.90 -1.15
N PRO A 179 2.73 1.84 -2.47
CA PRO A 179 3.05 0.67 -3.30
C PRO A 179 4.55 0.48 -3.54
N TYR A 180 5.36 1.49 -3.24
CA TYR A 180 6.82 1.50 -3.37
C TYR A 180 7.52 1.00 -2.10
N GLY A 181 6.75 0.71 -1.05
CA GLY A 181 7.19 0.10 0.20
C GLY A 181 7.65 1.10 1.26
N ALA A 182 7.44 2.41 1.10
CA ALA A 182 7.74 3.35 2.17
C ALA A 182 6.67 3.26 3.25
N GLU A 183 7.07 2.81 4.44
CA GLU A 183 6.18 2.67 5.59
C GLU A 183 6.27 3.90 6.50
N THR A 184 5.16 4.18 7.18
CA THR A 184 5.07 5.18 8.24
C THR A 184 5.41 4.60 9.61
N ASP A 185 5.72 5.47 10.56
CA ASP A 185 5.64 5.12 11.99
C ASP A 185 4.20 4.76 12.38
N TRP A 186 4.06 4.02 13.49
CA TRP A 186 2.75 3.73 14.08
C TRP A 186 2.01 5.00 14.50
N SER A 187 0.70 5.04 14.24
CA SER A 187 -0.18 6.13 14.63
C SER A 187 -0.36 6.27 16.14
N ALA A 188 -1.00 7.36 16.55
CA ALA A 188 -1.52 7.50 17.91
C ALA A 188 -2.51 6.37 18.21
N SER A 189 -2.53 5.91 19.46
CA SER A 189 -3.30 4.73 19.83
C SER A 189 -4.79 5.00 20.06
N ALA A 190 -5.60 4.00 19.75
CA ALA A 190 -6.93 3.81 20.32
C ALA A 190 -6.90 2.69 21.36
N ALA A 191 -7.92 2.60 22.20
CA ALA A 191 -8.06 1.52 23.17
C ALA A 191 -9.46 0.90 23.08
N ILE A 192 -9.51 -0.42 23.28
CA ILE A 192 -10.75 -1.15 23.50
C ILE A 192 -10.64 -1.93 24.81
N ASP A 193 -11.64 -1.76 25.67
CA ASP A 193 -11.81 -2.55 26.87
C ASP A 193 -12.80 -3.69 26.58
N LEU A 194 -12.37 -4.94 26.74
CA LEU A 194 -13.19 -6.12 26.50
C LEU A 194 -13.53 -6.81 27.81
N LYS A 195 -14.83 -7.01 28.03
CA LYS A 195 -15.33 -7.85 29.13
C LYS A 195 -15.20 -9.32 28.75
N PRO A 196 -14.77 -10.21 29.67
CA PRO A 196 -14.76 -11.64 29.40
C PRO A 196 -16.14 -12.11 28.90
N ALA A 197 -16.17 -13.00 27.92
CA ALA A 197 -17.42 -13.62 27.51
C ALA A 197 -18.00 -14.41 28.69
N GLY A 198 -19.28 -14.22 28.99
CA GLY A 198 -19.95 -14.82 30.14
C GLY A 198 -19.80 -14.06 31.47
N ASP A 199 -19.01 -12.98 31.53
CA ASP A 199 -18.92 -12.08 32.69
C ASP A 199 -20.03 -11.01 32.59
N ALA A 200 -21.19 -11.34 33.14
CA ALA A 200 -22.40 -10.53 33.05
C ALA A 200 -22.47 -9.47 34.15
N ASN A 201 -21.82 -9.71 35.29
CA ASN A 201 -21.81 -8.78 36.42
C ASN A 201 -20.62 -7.80 36.41
N ASP A 202 -19.70 -7.94 35.45
CA ASP A 202 -18.51 -7.11 35.27
C ASP A 202 -17.54 -7.15 36.47
N ASP A 203 -17.37 -8.33 37.07
CA ASP A 203 -16.42 -8.55 38.17
C ASP A 203 -15.06 -9.12 37.71
N GLY A 204 -14.93 -9.42 36.41
CA GLY A 204 -13.73 -9.97 35.78
C GLY A 204 -13.61 -11.49 35.87
N ILE A 205 -14.58 -12.19 36.47
CA ILE A 205 -14.50 -13.63 36.76
C ILE A 205 -15.79 -14.32 36.33
N VAL A 206 -15.73 -15.16 35.29
CA VAL A 206 -16.87 -15.98 34.87
C VAL A 206 -17.19 -17.06 35.91
N ASN A 207 -18.28 -16.89 36.64
CA ASN A 207 -18.73 -17.76 37.72
C ASN A 207 -20.27 -17.80 37.88
N ILE A 208 -20.76 -18.42 38.95
CA ILE A 208 -22.22 -18.58 39.18
C ILE A 208 -22.93 -17.23 39.42
N GLY A 209 -22.18 -16.23 39.88
CA GLY A 209 -22.64 -14.85 40.03
C GLY A 209 -23.17 -14.28 38.71
N ASP A 210 -22.54 -14.59 37.59
CA ASP A 210 -22.96 -14.14 36.26
C ASP A 210 -24.30 -14.71 35.85
N ALA A 211 -24.47 -16.03 36.02
CA ALA A 211 -25.76 -16.67 35.73
C ALA A 211 -26.88 -16.10 36.63
N VAL A 212 -26.58 -15.81 37.90
CA VAL A 212 -27.53 -15.14 38.80
C VAL A 212 -27.81 -13.71 38.35
N TYR A 213 -26.81 -12.99 37.85
CA TYR A 213 -26.96 -11.63 37.31
C TYR A 213 -27.88 -11.62 36.10
N ILE A 214 -27.66 -12.52 35.13
CA ILE A 214 -28.53 -12.69 33.94
C ILE A 214 -29.98 -12.98 34.36
N ILE A 215 -30.20 -13.91 35.31
CA ILE A 215 -31.55 -14.20 35.80
C ILE A 215 -32.19 -12.96 36.45
N THR A 216 -31.41 -12.18 37.18
CA THR A 216 -31.89 -10.96 37.86
C THR A 216 -32.26 -9.88 36.85
N TYR A 217 -31.44 -9.67 35.81
CA TYR A 217 -31.72 -8.75 34.71
C TYR A 217 -32.98 -9.18 33.95
N VAL A 218 -33.05 -10.43 33.50
CA VAL A 218 -34.13 -10.94 32.64
C VAL A 218 -35.48 -11.02 33.36
N PHE A 219 -35.53 -11.47 34.63
CA PHE A 219 -36.80 -11.75 35.33
C PHE A 219 -37.13 -10.80 36.48
N ARG A 220 -36.14 -10.16 37.11
CA ARG A 220 -36.33 -9.38 38.33
C ARG A 220 -36.17 -7.87 38.12
N GLY A 221 -36.00 -7.43 36.87
CA GLY A 221 -35.82 -6.01 36.54
C GLY A 221 -34.53 -5.42 37.11
N GLY A 222 -33.49 -6.25 37.26
CA GLY A 222 -32.15 -5.78 37.64
C GLY A 222 -31.53 -4.86 36.59
N PRO A 223 -30.39 -4.20 36.92
CA PRO A 223 -29.65 -3.40 35.95
C PRO A 223 -29.17 -4.26 34.75
N ALA A 224 -29.08 -3.62 33.58
CA ALA A 224 -28.51 -4.27 32.41
C ALA A 224 -27.00 -4.53 32.60
N PRO A 225 -26.46 -5.62 32.03
CA PRO A 225 -25.01 -5.82 31.91
C PRO A 225 -24.34 -4.60 31.28
N ALA A 226 -23.11 -4.27 31.73
CA ALA A 226 -22.33 -3.16 31.18
C ALA A 226 -22.10 -3.33 29.67
N VAL A 227 -21.91 -4.58 29.24
CA VAL A 227 -21.86 -5.00 27.84
C VAL A 227 -22.88 -6.12 27.67
N LEU A 228 -23.92 -5.91 26.87
CA LEU A 228 -24.95 -6.95 26.67
C LEU A 228 -24.35 -8.22 26.08
N ASP A 229 -23.40 -8.10 25.16
CA ASP A 229 -22.74 -9.24 24.52
C ASP A 229 -21.87 -10.05 25.49
N SER A 230 -21.45 -9.50 26.64
CA SER A 230 -20.74 -10.31 27.65
C SER A 230 -21.69 -11.23 28.42
N ALA A 231 -22.99 -10.95 28.41
CA ALA A 231 -24.04 -11.77 29.01
C ALA A 231 -24.69 -12.76 28.03
N ASP A 232 -24.41 -12.66 26.73
CA ASP A 232 -24.82 -13.60 25.66
C ASP A 232 -23.86 -14.80 25.63
N GLY A 233 -23.90 -15.63 26.67
CA GLY A 233 -22.95 -16.71 26.88
C GLY A 233 -23.02 -17.81 25.82
N ASN A 234 -24.16 -18.00 25.15
CA ASN A 234 -24.33 -18.98 24.08
C ASN A 234 -24.16 -18.39 22.66
N CYS A 235 -23.93 -17.07 22.57
CA CYS A 235 -23.78 -16.32 21.33
C CYS A 235 -24.95 -16.41 20.35
N ASP A 236 -26.18 -16.52 20.85
CA ASP A 236 -27.39 -16.52 20.03
C ASP A 236 -27.91 -15.10 19.69
N GLY A 237 -27.22 -14.07 20.20
CA GLY A 237 -27.54 -12.67 19.99
C GLY A 237 -28.62 -12.13 20.92
N LYS A 238 -29.03 -12.89 21.95
CA LYS A 238 -30.09 -12.49 22.88
C LYS A 238 -29.75 -12.89 24.32
N VAL A 239 -29.60 -11.90 25.20
CA VAL A 239 -29.47 -12.16 26.64
C VAL A 239 -30.78 -12.67 27.24
N ASN A 240 -30.84 -13.96 27.56
CA ASN A 240 -32.01 -14.66 28.09
C ASN A 240 -31.64 -15.79 29.08
N VAL A 241 -32.62 -16.60 29.49
CA VAL A 241 -32.38 -17.70 30.45
C VAL A 241 -31.48 -18.80 29.88
N GLY A 242 -31.43 -18.94 28.56
CA GLY A 242 -30.53 -19.84 27.84
C GLY A 242 -29.07 -19.56 28.17
N ASP A 243 -28.67 -18.29 28.28
CA ASP A 243 -27.30 -17.89 28.64
C ASP A 243 -26.96 -18.28 30.08
N ALA A 244 -27.87 -18.04 31.02
CA ALA A 244 -27.68 -18.46 32.40
C ALA A 244 -27.51 -19.98 32.51
N VAL A 245 -28.31 -20.76 31.78
CA VAL A 245 -28.19 -22.23 31.71
C VAL A 245 -26.88 -22.65 31.05
N PHE A 246 -26.45 -21.94 30.01
CA PHE A 246 -25.20 -22.18 29.32
C PHE A 246 -24.01 -21.97 30.27
N LEU A 247 -23.95 -20.85 30.99
CA LEU A 247 -22.90 -20.58 31.98
C LEU A 247 -22.87 -21.62 33.09
N VAL A 248 -24.03 -22.03 33.62
CA VAL A 248 -24.09 -23.12 34.63
C VAL A 248 -23.52 -24.44 34.06
N THR A 249 -23.77 -24.73 32.79
CA THR A 249 -23.24 -25.92 32.12
C THR A 249 -21.73 -25.83 31.92
N TYR A 250 -21.20 -24.68 31.51
CA TYR A 250 -19.78 -24.42 31.43
C TYR A 250 -19.09 -24.62 32.79
N ILE A 251 -19.60 -23.95 33.83
CA ILE A 251 -18.99 -23.91 35.17
C ILE A 251 -19.00 -25.29 35.85
N PHE A 252 -20.10 -26.04 35.78
CA PHE A 252 -20.28 -27.26 36.58
C PHE A 252 -20.25 -28.57 35.80
N ARG A 253 -20.39 -28.52 34.46
CA ARG A 253 -20.51 -29.72 33.61
C ARG A 253 -19.45 -29.80 32.52
N SER A 254 -18.40 -28.98 32.62
CA SER A 254 -17.32 -28.91 31.63
C SER A 254 -17.86 -28.67 30.21
N GLY A 255 -18.88 -27.83 30.08
CA GLY A 255 -19.38 -27.38 28.79
C GLY A 255 -18.34 -26.55 28.02
N PRO A 256 -18.63 -26.18 26.76
CA PRO A 256 -17.79 -25.25 26.00
C PRO A 256 -17.69 -23.89 26.71
N PRO A 257 -16.57 -23.16 26.56
CA PRO A 257 -16.44 -21.81 27.07
C PRO A 257 -17.48 -20.87 26.43
N PRO A 258 -17.99 -19.88 27.17
CA PRO A 258 -18.84 -18.83 26.60
C PRO A 258 -18.06 -18.01 25.58
N GLY A 259 -18.74 -17.60 24.51
CA GLY A 259 -18.13 -16.81 23.45
C GLY A 259 -18.46 -17.29 22.05
N CYS A 260 -18.08 -16.48 21.06
CA CYS A 260 -18.56 -16.58 19.68
C CYS A 260 -17.47 -17.02 18.69
N LEU A 261 -16.40 -17.63 19.19
CA LEU A 261 -15.27 -18.18 18.43
C LEU A 261 -15.17 -19.70 18.56
#